data_AF-A0A4Y7J0E4-F1
#
_entry.id   AF-A0A4Y7J0E4-F1
#
_cell.length_a   1.000
_cell.length_b   1.000
_cell.length_c   1.000
_cell.angle_alpha   90.00
_cell.angle_beta   90.00
_cell.angle_gamma   90.00
#
_symmetry.space_group_name_H-M   'P 1'
#
loop_
_entity.id
_entity.type
_entity.pdbx_description
1 polymer ?
#
loop_
_entity_poly.entity_id
_entity_poly.type
_entity_poly.pdbx_seq_one_letter_code
_entity_poly.pdbx_strand_id
1 'polypeptide(L)'
;MAATKKSVSMLIMALVLMAVAIELANASSIIVFAGPGCNNRAQKHLKCGCSNISLRGGYEFTYGGQSAAMYWQSDCEGASQFILRGDSRSCDAYTWKSMFIQC
;
A
#
# COMPACT_ATOMS: atom_id res chain seq x y z
N MET A 1 -14.66 42.84 12.99
CA MET A 1 -14.21 42.04 11.81
C MET A 1 -13.24 40.89 12.17
N ALA A 2 -13.12 40.47 13.45
CA ALA A 2 -12.17 39.43 13.87
C ALA A 2 -12.75 38.00 13.93
N ALA A 3 -14.07 37.85 14.11
CA ALA A 3 -14.72 36.53 14.24
C ALA A 3 -14.79 35.76 12.91
N THR A 4 -15.03 36.45 11.79
CA THR A 4 -15.16 35.85 10.45
C THR A 4 -13.85 35.23 9.96
N LYS A 5 -12.70 35.87 10.24
CA LYS A 5 -11.37 35.34 9.86
C LYS A 5 -11.04 34.03 10.59
N LYS A 6 -11.37 33.92 11.88
CA LYS A 6 -11.18 32.68 12.66
C LYS A 6 -12.09 31.55 12.16
N SER A 7 -13.34 31.86 11.87
CA SER A 7 -14.31 30.88 11.38
C SER A 7 -13.94 30.33 9.99
N VAL A 8 -13.52 31.21 9.07
CA VAL A 8 -13.03 30.81 7.74
C VAL A 8 -11.74 29.99 7.85
N SER A 9 -10.81 30.37 8.73
CA SER A 9 -9.58 29.61 8.96
C SER A 9 -9.84 28.20 9.50
N MET A 10 -10.82 28.04 10.40
CA MET A 10 -11.20 26.72 10.93
C MET A 10 -11.86 25.84 9.86
N LEU A 11 -12.74 26.43 9.03
CA LEU A 11 -13.36 25.73 7.90
C LEU A 11 -12.33 25.22 6.89
N ILE A 12 -11.35 26.06 6.52
CA ILE A 12 -10.27 25.66 5.61
C ILE A 12 -9.45 24.52 6.21
N MET A 13 -9.09 24.62 7.50
CA MET A 13 -8.29 23.60 8.15
C MET A 13 -9.03 22.25 8.27
N ALA A 14 -10.34 22.28 8.53
CA ALA A 14 -11.18 21.09 8.54
C ALA A 14 -11.27 20.44 7.14
N LEU A 15 -11.41 21.25 6.08
CA LEU A 15 -11.39 20.77 4.69
C LEU A 15 -10.07 20.12 4.31
N VAL A 16 -8.94 20.72 4.70
CA VAL A 16 -7.60 20.15 4.46
C VAL A 16 -7.43 18.81 5.19
N LEU A 17 -7.85 18.74 6.46
CA LEU A 17 -7.78 17.48 7.23
C LEU A 17 -8.66 16.38 6.63
N MET A 18 -9.85 16.73 6.14
CA MET A 18 -10.72 15.77 5.45
C MET A 18 -10.11 15.30 4.11
N ALA A 19 -9.51 16.20 3.34
CA ALA A 19 -8.84 15.82 2.09
C ALA A 19 -7.70 14.81 2.32
N VAL A 20 -6.85 15.05 3.34
CA VAL A 20 -5.76 14.14 3.71
C VAL A 20 -6.30 12.77 4.19
N ALA A 21 -7.42 12.77 4.92
CA ALA A 21 -8.05 11.52 5.36
C ALA A 21 -8.63 10.68 4.20
N ILE A 22 -9.15 11.34 3.16
CA ILE A 22 -9.69 10.66 1.96
C ILE A 22 -8.57 10.01 1.15
N GLU A 23 -7.39 10.63 1.05
CA GLU A 23 -6.26 10.04 0.33
C GLU A 23 -5.74 8.78 1.01
N LEU A 24 -5.73 8.74 2.36
CA LEU A 24 -5.35 7.55 3.12
C LEU A 24 -6.34 6.38 2.92
N ALA A 25 -7.61 6.66 2.64
CA ALA A 25 -8.62 5.64 2.38
C ALA A 25 -8.48 4.98 1.00
N ASN A 26 -7.86 5.67 0.04
CA ASN A 26 -7.65 5.20 -1.33
C ASN A 26 -6.20 4.72 -1.56
N ALA A 27 -5.49 4.33 -0.50
CA ALA A 27 -4.13 3.81 -0.62
C ALA A 27 -4.14 2.28 -0.74
N SER A 28 -3.62 1.75 -1.85
CA SER A 28 -3.36 0.33 -2.00
C SER A 28 -2.38 -0.17 -0.94
N SER A 29 -2.61 -1.40 -0.48
CA SER A 29 -1.80 -2.00 0.56
C SER A 29 -1.61 -3.48 0.34
N ILE A 30 -0.52 -4.04 0.86
CA ILE A 30 -0.26 -5.46 0.82
C ILE A 30 0.18 -5.98 2.16
N ILE A 31 -0.40 -7.10 2.56
CA ILE A 31 -0.01 -7.88 3.72
C ILE A 31 0.73 -9.11 3.20
N VAL A 32 1.93 -9.36 3.70
CA VAL A 32 2.72 -10.54 3.37
C VAL A 32 2.84 -11.43 4.60
N PHE A 33 2.80 -12.74 4.42
CA PHE A 33 2.76 -13.73 5.51
C PHE A 33 4.03 -14.59 5.55
N ALA A 34 4.44 -15.02 6.74
CA ALA A 34 5.56 -15.93 6.96
C ALA A 34 5.13 -17.40 6.84
N GLY A 35 5.97 -18.28 6.30
CA GLY A 35 5.65 -19.72 6.20
C GLY A 35 4.43 -20.02 5.30
N PRO A 36 4.15 -21.28 4.96
CA PRO A 36 3.02 -21.58 4.08
C PRO A 36 1.69 -21.10 4.68
N GLY A 37 0.84 -20.49 3.85
CA GLY A 37 -0.48 -20.01 4.25
C GLY A 37 -0.58 -18.52 4.58
N CYS A 38 -1.81 -18.05 4.86
CA CYS A 38 -2.11 -16.66 5.24
C CYS A 38 -2.43 -16.49 6.74
N ASN A 39 -1.92 -17.39 7.61
CA ASN A 39 -2.36 -17.50 9.02
C ASN A 39 -1.23 -17.28 10.04
N ASN A 40 -0.03 -17.01 9.56
CA ASN A 40 1.17 -16.84 10.38
C ASN A 40 1.50 -15.36 10.58
N ARG A 41 2.69 -15.07 11.13
CA ARG A 41 3.23 -13.70 11.24
C ARG A 41 3.05 -12.95 9.91
N ALA A 42 2.46 -11.77 10.00
CA ALA A 42 2.18 -10.90 8.86
C ALA A 42 2.98 -9.60 8.94
N GLN A 43 3.28 -9.01 7.79
CA GLN A 43 3.85 -7.68 7.65
C GLN A 43 3.02 -6.88 6.63
N LYS A 44 2.54 -5.71 7.02
CA LYS A 44 1.78 -4.82 6.14
C LYS A 44 2.69 -3.75 5.53
N HIS A 45 2.52 -3.51 4.24
CA HIS A 45 3.14 -2.42 3.51
C HIS A 45 2.04 -1.51 2.94
N LEU A 46 2.10 -0.24 3.33
CA LEU A 46 1.17 0.83 2.90
C LEU A 46 1.89 1.96 2.15
N LYS A 47 3.23 1.92 2.11
CA LYS A 47 4.04 2.98 1.53
C LYS A 47 4.10 2.82 0.01
N CYS A 48 3.74 3.87 -0.72
CA CYS A 48 3.97 3.92 -2.16
C CYS A 48 5.48 4.01 -2.49
N GLY A 49 5.86 3.56 -3.68
CA GLY A 49 7.26 3.36 -4.06
C GLY A 49 7.77 1.95 -3.78
N CYS A 50 9.10 1.78 -3.84
CA CYS A 50 9.74 0.48 -3.72
C CYS A 50 9.85 0.00 -2.26
N SER A 51 9.63 -1.29 -2.03
CA SER A 51 9.86 -1.97 -0.75
C SER A 51 10.37 -3.39 -0.96
N ASN A 52 11.36 -3.80 -0.16
CA ASN A 52 11.77 -5.20 -0.08
C ASN A 52 10.78 -6.02 0.75
N ILE A 53 10.51 -7.23 0.28
CA ILE A 53 9.63 -8.20 0.90
C ILE A 53 10.46 -9.18 1.72
N SER A 54 10.16 -9.27 3.01
CA SER A 54 10.86 -10.15 3.94
C SER A 54 10.18 -11.52 4.08
N LEU A 55 8.86 -11.60 3.90
CA LEU A 55 8.04 -12.81 4.11
C LEU A 55 7.46 -13.29 2.78
N ARG A 56 7.56 -14.59 2.48
CA ARG A 56 7.21 -15.16 1.15
C ARG A 56 6.24 -16.33 1.23
N GLY A 57 5.44 -16.37 2.29
CA GLY A 57 4.52 -17.46 2.60
C GLY A 57 3.15 -17.38 1.96
N GLY A 58 2.75 -16.16 1.61
CA GLY A 58 1.47 -15.79 1.05
C GLY A 58 1.32 -14.27 1.08
N TYR A 59 0.32 -13.74 0.37
CA TYR A 59 0.03 -12.31 0.36
C TYR A 59 -1.47 -12.03 0.24
N GLU A 60 -1.84 -10.84 0.68
CA GLU A 60 -3.15 -10.24 0.49
C GLU A 60 -2.96 -8.77 0.10
N PHE A 61 -3.31 -8.45 -1.14
CA PHE A 61 -3.26 -7.11 -1.70
C PHE A 61 -4.67 -6.53 -1.74
N THR A 62 -4.83 -5.36 -1.14
CA THR A 62 -6.03 -4.54 -1.17
C THR A 62 -5.80 -3.38 -2.13
N TYR A 63 -6.63 -3.27 -3.14
CA TYR A 63 -6.54 -2.23 -4.16
C TYR A 63 -7.30 -0.97 -3.74
N GLY A 64 -6.56 0.10 -3.48
CA GLY A 64 -7.10 1.43 -3.19
C GLY A 64 -7.15 2.36 -4.41
N GLY A 65 -6.65 1.93 -5.57
CA GLY A 65 -6.54 2.76 -6.78
C GLY A 65 -5.16 2.74 -7.43
N GLN A 66 -4.14 2.24 -6.72
CA GLN A 66 -2.76 2.14 -7.21
C GLN A 66 -2.41 0.68 -7.48
N SER A 67 -1.83 0.38 -8.65
CA SER A 67 -1.34 -0.97 -8.92
C SER A 67 -0.01 -1.24 -8.20
N ALA A 68 0.31 -2.52 -7.99
CA ALA A 68 1.58 -2.94 -7.43
C ALA A 68 2.34 -3.88 -8.38
N ALA A 69 3.58 -3.52 -8.73
CA ALA A 69 4.47 -4.34 -9.53
C ALA A 69 5.36 -5.20 -8.63
N MET A 70 5.52 -6.48 -8.96
CA MET A 70 6.30 -7.46 -8.20
C MET A 70 7.57 -7.87 -8.95
N TYR A 71 8.69 -7.98 -8.23
CA TYR A 71 10.02 -8.18 -8.81
C TYR A 71 10.71 -9.41 -8.21
N TRP A 72 11.48 -10.15 -9.00
CA TRP A 72 12.34 -11.24 -8.49
C TRP A 72 13.61 -10.75 -7.81
N GLN A 73 14.02 -9.51 -8.09
CA GLN A 73 15.17 -8.88 -7.45
C GLN A 73 14.74 -8.02 -6.26
N SER A 74 15.70 -7.75 -5.38
CA SER A 74 15.52 -6.73 -4.35
C SER A 74 15.48 -5.33 -4.99
N ASP A 75 15.03 -4.35 -4.22
CA ASP A 75 15.15 -2.92 -4.55
C ASP A 75 14.47 -2.50 -5.86
N CYS A 76 13.52 -3.32 -6.32
CA CYS A 76 12.73 -3.12 -7.54
C CYS A 76 13.58 -3.03 -8.80
N GLU A 77 14.72 -3.72 -8.79
CA GLU A 77 15.60 -3.80 -9.93
C GLU A 77 15.08 -4.77 -11.01
N GLY A 78 15.41 -4.45 -12.27
CA GLY A 78 15.05 -5.25 -13.43
C GLY A 78 13.57 -5.14 -13.83
N ALA A 79 13.11 -6.09 -14.63
CA ALA A 79 11.74 -6.10 -15.14
C ALA A 79 10.76 -6.67 -14.10
N SER A 80 9.61 -6.00 -13.96
CA SER A 80 8.50 -6.52 -13.16
C SER A 80 7.97 -7.82 -13.76
N GLN A 81 7.73 -8.81 -12.92
CA GLN A 81 7.29 -10.15 -13.33
C GLN A 81 5.77 -10.30 -13.25
N PHE A 82 5.14 -9.51 -12.39
CA PHE A 82 3.71 -9.54 -12.17
C PHE A 82 3.22 -8.16 -11.74
N ILE A 83 1.97 -7.83 -12.07
CA ILE A 83 1.35 -6.58 -11.67
C ILE A 83 -0.03 -6.88 -11.09
N LEU A 84 -0.21 -6.51 -9.83
CA LEU A 84 -1.47 -6.56 -9.10
C LEU A 84 -2.30 -5.32 -9.44
N ARG A 85 -3.47 -5.51 -10.06
CA ARG A 85 -4.35 -4.43 -10.55
C ARG A 85 -5.72 -4.37 -9.88
N GLY A 86 -5.94 -5.19 -8.88
CA GLY A 86 -7.19 -5.31 -8.12
C GLY A 86 -6.95 -6.17 -6.90
N ASP A 87 -7.96 -6.30 -6.03
CA ASP A 87 -7.85 -7.12 -4.83
C ASP A 87 -7.39 -8.54 -5.19
N SER A 88 -6.40 -9.03 -4.45
CA SER A 88 -5.79 -10.32 -4.76
C SER A 88 -5.25 -10.96 -3.50
N ARG A 89 -5.49 -12.25 -3.35
CA ARG A 89 -5.01 -13.03 -2.22
C ARG A 89 -4.50 -14.37 -2.72
N SER A 90 -3.32 -14.76 -2.27
CA SER A 90 -2.80 -16.10 -2.43
C SER A 90 -2.12 -16.52 -1.14
N CYS A 91 -2.46 -17.72 -0.67
CA CYS A 91 -1.85 -18.32 0.51
C CYS A 91 -0.74 -19.31 0.15
N ASP A 92 -0.30 -19.29 -1.11
CA ASP A 92 0.83 -20.06 -1.59
C ASP A 92 2.12 -19.23 -1.49
N ALA A 93 3.23 -19.94 -1.34
CA ALA A 93 4.54 -19.31 -1.35
C ALA A 93 4.85 -18.70 -2.73
N TYR A 94 5.59 -17.61 -2.74
CA TYR A 94 5.97 -16.88 -3.96
C TYR A 94 7.45 -16.49 -3.94
N THR A 95 7.99 -16.11 -5.10
CA THR A 95 9.43 -15.89 -5.28
C THR A 95 9.85 -14.42 -5.41
N TRP A 96 8.89 -13.49 -5.43
CA TRP A 96 9.20 -12.06 -5.48
C TRP A 96 10.00 -11.61 -4.25
N LYS A 97 10.96 -10.70 -4.47
CA LYS A 97 11.83 -10.16 -3.42
C LYS A 97 11.54 -8.70 -3.10
N SER A 98 10.99 -7.94 -4.03
CA SER A 98 10.52 -6.59 -3.78
C SER A 98 9.24 -6.30 -4.54
N MET A 99 8.64 -5.16 -4.22
CA MET A 99 7.47 -4.63 -4.88
C MET A 99 7.51 -3.12 -4.97
N PHE A 100 6.83 -2.58 -5.97
CA PHE A 100 6.61 -1.16 -6.16
C PHE A 100 5.11 -0.88 -6.20
N ILE A 101 4.60 -0.16 -5.22
CA ILE A 101 3.22 0.36 -5.25
C ILE A 101 3.26 1.73 -5.92
N GLN A 102 2.40 1.97 -6.91
CA GLN A 102 2.34 3.29 -7.55
C GLN A 102 2.01 4.38 -6.54
N CYS A 103 2.70 5.51 -6.64
CA CYS A 103 2.22 6.81 -6.19
C CYS A 103 1.61 7.48 -7.43
#